data_AF-X1GWY9-F1
#
_entry.id   AF-X1GWY9-F1
#
_cell.length_a   1.000
_cell.length_b   1.000
_cell.length_c   1.000
_cell.angle_alpha   90.00
_cell.angle_beta   90.00
_cell.angle_gamma   90.00
#
_symmetry.space_group_name_H-M   'P 1'
#
loop_
_entity.id
_entity.type
_entity.pdbx_description
1 polymer ?
#
loop_
_entity_poly.entity_id
_entity_poly.type
_entity_poly.pdbx_seq_one_letter_code
_entity_poly.pdbx_strand_id
1 'polypeptide(L)'
;ADRAEEAAKQNKDVILVRVETNPSDFHGMAASNGILTMKGGLTSHAAIVARQIGKACVVGSERGEVMIDEENRELRGNGIIVKEGDLITIDGIDGSIYALELPTRPAGLTIEMAKILQWADEFAKLRVIANADKPDQFRTAIEFGAQGIGLTRTEHMFFDNLDIVQEMILARTETERQAAVDKLEPLQQADFEGLFEAAEGKPITIRLIDPPLHEFLSNEVELLTEIYESRLKGKTKDNLKEQYEMLEQVRLMKEQNPMLGLRGCRLGITMPIVTEMQSKAIFRAAAKVKKLGKEV
;
A
#
# COMPACT_ATOMS: atom_id res chain seq x y z
N ALA A 1 11.59 5.83 8.66
CA ALA A 1 10.92 5.74 7.35
C ALA A 1 10.44 7.13 6.89
N ASP A 2 9.93 7.97 7.79
CA ASP A 2 9.48 9.35 7.53
C ASP A 2 10.47 10.20 6.73
N ARG A 3 11.76 10.17 7.08
CA ARG A 3 12.81 10.91 6.35
C ARG A 3 12.99 10.46 4.91
N ALA A 4 12.81 9.17 4.63
CA ALA A 4 12.88 8.64 3.27
C ALA A 4 11.70 9.18 2.44
N GLU A 5 10.52 9.29 3.05
CA GLU A 5 9.35 9.89 2.42
C GLU A 5 9.54 11.40 2.17
N GLU A 6 10.09 12.14 3.13
CA GLU A 6 10.43 13.56 2.97
C GLU A 6 11.45 13.79 1.86
N ALA A 7 12.50 12.96 1.79
CA ALA A 7 13.52 13.04 0.75
C ALA A 7 12.97 12.67 -0.63
N ALA A 8 12.10 11.66 -0.72
CA ALA A 8 11.41 11.30 -1.96
C ALA A 8 10.47 12.41 -2.44
N LYS A 9 9.76 13.09 -1.54
CA LYS A 9 8.93 14.29 -1.86
C LYS A 9 9.77 15.43 -2.43
N GLN A 10 11.08 15.45 -2.18
CA GLN A 10 12.03 16.41 -2.76
C GLN A 10 12.64 15.93 -4.09
N ASN A 11 12.09 14.88 -4.73
CA ASN A 11 12.59 14.25 -5.96
C ASN A 11 14.06 13.79 -5.88
N LYS A 12 14.49 13.30 -4.70
CA LYS A 12 15.78 12.63 -4.56
C LYS A 12 15.59 11.12 -4.69
N ASP A 13 16.56 10.45 -5.30
CA ASP A 13 16.63 8.99 -5.26
C ASP A 13 17.07 8.55 -3.86
N VAL A 14 16.29 7.66 -3.23
CA VAL A 14 16.47 7.27 -1.83
C VAL A 14 16.66 5.77 -1.71
N ILE A 15 17.66 5.34 -0.96
CA ILE A 15 17.78 3.95 -0.50
C ILE A 15 17.52 3.92 1.01
N LEU A 16 16.50 3.15 1.41
CA LEU A 16 16.15 2.98 2.82
C LEU A 16 17.08 1.94 3.46
N VAL A 17 17.90 2.39 4.39
CA VAL A 17 18.85 1.54 5.14
C VAL A 17 18.32 1.35 6.57
N ARG A 18 18.13 0.09 7.00
CA ARG A 18 17.59 -0.26 8.33
C ARG A 18 18.27 -1.51 8.90
N VAL A 19 18.27 -1.68 10.22
CA VAL A 19 18.67 -2.98 10.79
C VAL A 19 17.65 -4.07 10.40
N GLU A 20 16.37 -3.79 10.65
CA GLU A 20 15.20 -4.59 10.26
C GLU A 20 14.04 -3.64 9.89
N THR A 21 13.12 -4.09 9.04
CA THR A 21 11.91 -3.31 8.68
C THR A 21 10.69 -3.85 9.40
N ASN A 22 9.79 -2.95 9.76
CA ASN A 22 8.52 -3.27 10.42
C ASN A 22 7.33 -2.84 9.53
N PRO A 23 6.09 -3.28 9.80
CA PRO A 23 4.91 -2.82 9.05
C PRO A 23 4.74 -1.31 9.03
N SER A 24 5.14 -0.62 10.11
CA SER A 24 5.13 0.84 10.19
C SER A 24 6.08 1.52 9.18
N ASP A 25 7.10 0.82 8.68
CA ASP A 25 8.08 1.37 7.73
C ASP A 25 7.59 1.37 6.28
N PHE A 26 6.38 0.85 6.01
CA PHE A 26 5.84 0.67 4.65
C PHE A 26 5.86 1.95 3.81
N HIS A 27 5.48 3.09 4.39
CA HIS A 27 5.45 4.38 3.68
C HIS A 27 6.85 4.77 3.16
N GLY A 28 7.90 4.59 3.98
CA GLY A 28 9.28 4.84 3.57
C GLY A 28 9.81 3.80 2.58
N MET A 29 9.38 2.54 2.71
CA MET A 29 9.72 1.47 1.75
C MET A 29 9.14 1.75 0.37
N ALA A 30 7.88 2.21 0.31
CA ALA A 30 7.20 2.58 -0.92
C ALA A 30 7.84 3.81 -1.58
N ALA A 31 8.23 4.80 -0.79
CA ALA A 31 8.86 6.03 -1.25
C ALA A 31 10.30 5.83 -1.79
N SER A 32 11.01 4.81 -1.31
CA SER A 32 12.42 4.58 -1.66
C SER A 32 12.60 3.87 -3.01
N ASN A 33 13.73 4.06 -3.67
CA ASN A 33 14.15 3.35 -4.89
C ASN A 33 14.65 1.95 -4.57
N GLY A 34 15.22 1.75 -3.37
CA GLY A 34 15.70 0.45 -2.91
C GLY A 34 15.72 0.34 -1.39
N ILE A 35 15.81 -0.89 -0.89
CA ILE A 35 15.77 -1.21 0.55
C ILE A 35 16.99 -2.08 0.90
N LEU A 36 17.73 -1.68 1.92
CA LEU A 36 18.87 -2.40 2.46
C LEU A 36 18.63 -2.72 3.93
N THR A 37 18.66 -4.00 4.31
CA THR A 37 18.57 -4.42 5.71
C THR A 37 19.79 -5.18 6.21
N MET A 38 20.20 -4.90 7.46
CA MET A 38 21.32 -5.59 8.10
C MET A 38 20.98 -7.04 8.36
N LYS A 39 19.78 -7.28 8.89
CA LYS A 39 19.27 -8.59 9.26
C LYS A 39 18.11 -9.00 8.35
N GLY A 40 17.78 -10.28 8.41
CA GLY A 40 16.68 -10.88 7.66
C GLY A 40 17.15 -11.82 6.55
N GLY A 41 16.19 -12.57 6.00
CA GLY A 41 16.39 -13.48 4.89
C GLY A 41 15.37 -13.27 3.79
N LEU A 42 15.35 -14.17 2.80
CA LEU A 42 14.47 -14.09 1.63
C LEU A 42 12.96 -14.12 1.96
N THR A 43 12.59 -14.51 3.19
CA THR A 43 11.22 -14.54 3.71
C THR A 43 10.97 -13.47 4.79
N SER A 44 11.89 -12.52 4.97
CA SER A 44 11.72 -11.41 5.90
C SER A 44 10.66 -10.42 5.41
N HIS A 45 10.15 -9.59 6.33
CA HIS A 45 9.21 -8.51 6.02
C HIS A 45 9.72 -7.63 4.86
N ALA A 46 10.98 -7.18 4.95
CA ALA A 46 11.63 -6.38 3.91
C ALA A 46 11.56 -7.05 2.53
N ALA A 47 11.98 -8.32 2.45
CA ALA A 47 12.02 -9.06 1.19
C ALA A 47 10.63 -9.32 0.60
N ILE A 48 9.63 -9.61 1.43
CA ILE A 48 8.25 -9.86 0.97
C ILE A 48 7.65 -8.57 0.43
N VAL A 49 7.73 -7.49 1.20
CA VAL A 49 7.15 -6.19 0.81
C VAL A 49 7.86 -5.64 -0.42
N ALA A 50 9.20 -5.65 -0.45
CA ALA A 50 9.96 -5.15 -1.59
C ALA A 50 9.61 -5.85 -2.91
N ARG A 51 9.41 -7.17 -2.89
CA ARG A 51 8.95 -7.93 -4.08
C ARG A 51 7.55 -7.52 -4.51
N GLN A 52 6.64 -7.27 -3.56
CA GLN A 52 5.28 -6.83 -3.88
C GLN A 52 5.25 -5.45 -4.54
N ILE A 53 6.13 -4.54 -4.11
CA ILE A 53 6.21 -3.18 -4.66
C ILE A 53 7.23 -3.04 -5.80
N GLY A 54 7.88 -4.13 -6.22
CA GLY A 54 8.81 -4.16 -7.35
C GLY A 54 10.10 -3.35 -7.13
N LYS A 55 10.57 -3.21 -5.88
CA LYS A 55 11.78 -2.43 -5.55
C LYS A 55 12.97 -3.36 -5.30
N ALA A 56 14.17 -2.90 -5.67
CA ALA A 56 15.41 -3.61 -5.37
C ALA A 56 15.59 -3.72 -3.85
N CYS A 57 15.89 -4.92 -3.36
CA CYS A 57 16.07 -5.14 -1.93
C CYS A 57 17.21 -6.11 -1.64
N VAL A 58 18.12 -5.68 -0.78
CA VAL A 58 19.21 -6.49 -0.24
C VAL A 58 18.93 -6.68 1.25
N VAL A 59 18.88 -7.94 1.68
CA VAL A 59 18.60 -8.30 3.09
C VAL A 59 19.73 -9.12 3.64
N GLY A 60 20.03 -8.96 4.94
CA GLY A 60 21.06 -9.72 5.60
C GLY A 60 22.48 -9.24 5.26
N SER A 61 22.68 -7.93 5.11
CA SER A 61 23.98 -7.34 4.76
C SER A 61 25.10 -7.71 5.75
N GLU A 62 24.76 -8.08 6.98
CA GLU A 62 25.71 -8.60 7.97
C GLU A 62 26.50 -9.82 7.47
N ARG A 63 25.90 -10.63 6.58
CA ARG A 63 26.56 -11.81 5.97
C ARG A 63 27.65 -11.43 4.99
N GLY A 64 27.58 -10.21 4.45
CA GLY A 64 28.60 -9.61 3.60
C GLY A 64 29.54 -8.67 4.35
N GLU A 65 29.60 -8.76 5.68
CA GLU A 65 30.42 -7.90 6.55
C GLU A 65 30.05 -6.40 6.46
N VAL A 66 28.81 -6.11 6.04
CA VAL A 66 28.28 -4.75 5.99
C VAL A 66 27.38 -4.52 7.19
N MET A 67 27.85 -3.65 8.09
CA MET A 67 27.20 -3.29 9.35
C MET A 67 26.48 -1.95 9.25
N ILE A 68 25.28 -1.88 9.84
CA ILE A 68 24.47 -0.66 9.93
C ILE A 68 24.53 -0.16 11.37
N ASP A 69 24.99 1.07 11.56
CA ASP A 69 24.98 1.78 12.83
C ASP A 69 23.89 2.85 12.80
N GLU A 70 22.75 2.56 13.44
CA GLU A 70 21.61 3.49 13.50
C GLU A 70 21.86 4.70 14.40
N GLU A 71 22.74 4.59 15.41
CA GLU A 71 23.05 5.70 16.32
C GLU A 71 23.90 6.76 15.61
N ASN A 72 24.96 6.32 14.94
CA ASN A 72 25.86 7.20 14.19
C ASN A 72 25.37 7.50 12.77
N ARG A 73 24.38 6.75 12.28
CA ARG A 73 23.79 6.85 10.94
C ARG A 73 24.82 6.58 9.85
N GLU A 74 25.54 5.50 10.02
CA GLU A 74 26.62 5.08 9.12
C GLU A 74 26.44 3.64 8.69
N LEU A 75 26.75 3.38 7.42
CA LEU A 75 26.92 2.05 6.86
C LEU A 75 28.43 1.78 6.76
N ARG A 76 28.88 0.64 7.29
CA ARG A 76 30.30 0.28 7.34
C ARG A 76 30.52 -1.08 6.71
N GLY A 77 31.42 -1.18 5.74
CA GLY A 77 31.78 -2.45 5.12
C GLY A 77 33.03 -2.32 4.26
N ASN A 78 33.88 -3.36 4.23
CA ASN A 78 35.11 -3.39 3.44
C ASN A 78 36.04 -2.16 3.62
N GLY A 79 36.07 -1.59 4.84
CA GLY A 79 36.86 -0.40 5.15
C GLY A 79 36.29 0.94 4.65
N ILE A 80 35.10 0.92 4.05
CA ILE A 80 34.37 2.11 3.60
C ILE A 80 33.31 2.47 4.63
N ILE A 81 33.17 3.77 4.91
CA ILE A 81 32.12 4.34 5.74
C ILE A 81 31.28 5.25 4.86
N VAL A 82 29.99 4.95 4.77
CA VAL A 82 28.99 5.74 4.05
C VAL A 82 28.06 6.37 5.09
N LYS A 83 27.82 7.67 4.97
CA LYS A 83 26.96 8.41 5.88
C LYS A 83 25.57 8.65 5.28
N GLU A 84 24.63 9.03 6.13
CA GLU A 84 23.33 9.49 5.67
C GLU A 84 23.47 10.63 4.64
N GLY A 85 22.86 10.44 3.46
CA GLY A 85 22.90 11.39 2.35
C GLY A 85 23.96 11.08 1.30
N ASP A 86 24.89 10.18 1.58
CA ASP A 86 25.86 9.70 0.59
C ASP A 86 25.17 8.75 -0.41
N LEU A 87 25.66 8.77 -1.65
CA LEU A 87 25.13 7.93 -2.73
C LEU A 87 25.64 6.50 -2.59
N ILE A 88 24.70 5.56 -2.63
CA ILE A 88 24.98 4.13 -2.75
C ILE A 88 24.16 3.54 -3.89
N THR A 89 24.65 2.46 -4.48
CA THR A 89 23.87 1.62 -5.41
C THR A 89 23.77 0.23 -4.83
N ILE A 90 22.59 -0.40 -4.94
CA ILE A 90 22.36 -1.78 -4.53
C ILE A 90 21.87 -2.62 -5.71
N ASP A 91 22.30 -3.88 -5.75
CA ASP A 91 21.76 -4.88 -6.68
C ASP A 91 21.01 -5.96 -5.90
N GLY A 92 19.70 -6.06 -6.16
CA GLY A 92 18.82 -7.03 -5.48
C GLY A 92 18.93 -8.47 -6.02
N ILE A 93 19.69 -8.72 -7.09
CA ILE A 93 19.87 -10.05 -7.69
C ILE A 93 21.04 -10.77 -7.00
N ASP A 94 22.21 -10.16 -6.95
CA ASP A 94 23.43 -10.75 -6.39
C ASP A 94 23.72 -10.29 -4.95
N GLY A 95 23.04 -9.25 -4.47
CA GLY A 95 23.22 -8.68 -3.14
C GLY A 95 24.38 -7.68 -3.03
N SER A 96 24.94 -7.22 -4.15
CA SER A 96 26.07 -6.30 -4.17
C SER A 96 25.66 -4.89 -3.71
N ILE A 97 26.56 -4.24 -2.96
CA ILE A 97 26.39 -2.87 -2.45
C ILE A 97 27.61 -2.05 -2.90
N TYR A 98 27.36 -0.94 -3.58
CA TYR A 98 28.39 -0.08 -4.16
C TYR A 98 28.33 1.32 -3.52
N ALA A 99 29.47 1.85 -3.08
CA ALA A 99 29.58 3.21 -2.52
C ALA A 99 29.77 4.27 -3.62
N LEU A 100 29.06 4.13 -4.74
CA LEU A 100 29.08 5.03 -5.88
C LEU A 100 27.80 4.92 -6.69
N GLU A 101 27.51 5.94 -7.49
CA GLU A 101 26.39 5.97 -8.42
C GLU A 101 26.72 5.13 -9.66
N LEU A 102 26.00 4.03 -9.87
CA LEU A 102 26.08 3.24 -11.10
C LEU A 102 24.91 3.60 -12.03
N PRO A 103 25.14 3.62 -13.36
CA PRO A 103 24.07 3.87 -14.31
C PRO A 103 23.03 2.74 -14.23
N THR A 104 21.83 3.08 -13.80
CA THR A 104 20.70 2.16 -13.77
C THR A 104 19.97 2.16 -15.11
N ARG A 105 19.25 1.07 -15.40
CA ARG A 105 18.31 1.02 -16.52
C ARG A 105 16.94 0.74 -15.95
N PRO A 106 15.89 1.47 -16.38
CA PRO A 106 14.53 1.11 -16.02
C PRO A 106 14.28 -0.33 -16.44
N ALA A 107 13.65 -1.12 -15.56
CA ALA A 107 13.21 -2.45 -15.91
C ALA A 107 12.23 -2.32 -17.09
N GLY A 108 12.58 -2.90 -18.22
CA GLY A 108 11.81 -2.81 -19.45
C GLY A 108 11.80 -4.15 -20.18
N LEU A 109 10.72 -4.40 -20.89
CA LEU A 109 10.57 -5.61 -21.68
C LEU A 109 11.41 -5.46 -22.95
N THR A 110 12.48 -6.23 -23.08
CA THR A 110 13.27 -6.22 -24.32
C THR A 110 12.47 -6.83 -25.46
N ILE A 111 12.82 -6.47 -26.70
CA ILE A 111 12.13 -6.97 -27.90
C ILE A 111 12.21 -8.51 -27.96
N GLU A 112 13.34 -9.08 -27.57
CA GLU A 112 13.55 -10.53 -27.54
C GLU A 112 12.68 -11.21 -26.47
N MET A 113 12.59 -10.62 -25.27
CA MET A 113 11.75 -11.12 -24.18
C MET A 113 10.27 -11.06 -24.57
N ALA A 114 9.84 -9.97 -25.20
CA ALA A 114 8.47 -9.79 -25.67
C ALA A 114 8.08 -10.88 -26.68
N LYS A 115 9.01 -11.22 -27.58
CA LYS A 115 8.80 -12.27 -28.58
C LYS A 115 8.70 -13.67 -27.95
N ILE A 116 9.51 -13.95 -26.93
CA ILE A 116 9.42 -15.21 -26.18
C ILE A 116 8.09 -15.31 -25.44
N LEU A 117 7.65 -14.24 -24.78
CA LEU A 117 6.36 -14.20 -24.08
C LEU A 117 5.20 -14.38 -25.07
N GLN A 118 5.27 -13.73 -26.24
CA GLN A 118 4.27 -13.91 -27.30
C GLN A 118 4.16 -15.37 -27.74
N TRP A 119 5.30 -16.05 -27.95
CA TRP A 119 5.28 -17.49 -28.26
C TRP A 119 4.74 -18.32 -27.10
N ALA A 120 5.09 -17.98 -25.86
CA ALA A 120 4.57 -18.68 -24.69
C ALA A 120 3.05 -18.56 -24.62
N ASP A 121 2.49 -17.39 -24.92
CA ASP A 121 1.05 -17.14 -24.94
C ASP A 121 0.31 -17.97 -26.00
N GLU A 122 0.93 -18.30 -27.14
CA GLU A 122 0.34 -19.18 -28.16
C GLU A 122 0.09 -20.62 -27.65
N PHE A 123 0.94 -21.10 -26.74
CA PHE A 123 0.82 -22.45 -26.17
C PHE A 123 0.14 -22.46 -24.79
N ALA A 124 0.06 -21.30 -24.13
CA ALA A 124 -0.48 -21.18 -22.79
C ALA A 124 -1.97 -21.55 -22.75
N LYS A 125 -2.32 -22.48 -21.86
CA LYS A 125 -3.73 -22.82 -21.57
C LYS A 125 -4.32 -21.93 -20.48
N LEU A 126 -3.46 -21.36 -19.63
CA LEU A 126 -3.85 -20.49 -18.53
C LEU A 126 -3.70 -19.04 -18.98
N ARG A 127 -4.68 -18.22 -18.60
CA ARG A 127 -4.60 -16.77 -18.78
C ARG A 127 -3.80 -16.18 -17.63
N VAL A 128 -2.90 -15.26 -17.95
CA VAL A 128 -2.19 -14.46 -16.94
C VAL A 128 -2.95 -13.15 -16.77
N ILE A 129 -3.52 -12.98 -15.60
CA ILE A 129 -4.19 -11.75 -15.15
C ILE A 129 -3.43 -11.21 -13.94
N ALA A 130 -3.35 -9.90 -13.82
CA ALA A 130 -2.58 -9.27 -12.75
C ALA A 130 -3.47 -8.91 -11.55
N ASN A 131 -2.83 -8.68 -10.41
CA ASN A 131 -3.43 -8.02 -9.27
C ASN A 131 -2.99 -6.56 -9.34
N ALA A 132 -3.94 -5.64 -9.46
CA ALA A 132 -3.66 -4.21 -9.53
C ALA A 132 -4.80 -3.42 -8.91
N ASP A 133 -4.43 -2.46 -8.07
CA ASP A 133 -5.37 -1.66 -7.29
C ASP A 133 -5.42 -0.21 -7.80
N LYS A 134 -4.36 0.25 -8.48
CA LYS A 134 -4.23 1.61 -9.01
C LYS A 134 -4.10 1.62 -10.55
N PRO A 135 -4.55 2.70 -11.24
CA PRO A 135 -4.46 2.80 -12.70
C PRO A 135 -3.02 2.62 -13.24
N ASP A 136 -2.01 3.14 -12.55
CA ASP A 136 -0.62 3.02 -12.99
C ASP A 136 -0.12 1.57 -12.92
N GLN A 137 -0.47 0.84 -11.85
CA GLN A 137 -0.16 -0.58 -11.72
C GLN A 137 -0.83 -1.41 -12.82
N PHE A 138 -2.06 -1.05 -13.18
CA PHE A 138 -2.78 -1.67 -14.28
C PHE A 138 -2.03 -1.48 -15.60
N ARG A 139 -1.65 -0.23 -15.93
CA ARG A 139 -0.90 0.08 -17.15
C ARG A 139 0.40 -0.70 -17.24
N THR A 140 1.18 -0.72 -16.16
CA THR A 140 2.39 -1.56 -16.08
C THR A 140 2.04 -3.03 -16.32
N ALA A 141 1.02 -3.59 -15.67
CA ALA A 141 0.65 -4.98 -15.89
C ALA A 141 0.30 -5.29 -17.36
N ILE A 142 -0.38 -4.37 -18.05
CA ILE A 142 -0.68 -4.49 -19.49
C ILE A 142 0.57 -4.41 -20.35
N GLU A 143 1.50 -3.50 -20.06
CA GLU A 143 2.79 -3.41 -20.75
C GLU A 143 3.59 -4.73 -20.65
N PHE A 144 3.44 -5.45 -19.54
CA PHE A 144 4.03 -6.76 -19.33
C PHE A 144 3.21 -7.94 -19.88
N GLY A 145 2.12 -7.67 -20.60
CA GLY A 145 1.32 -8.69 -21.31
C GLY A 145 0.13 -9.24 -20.53
N ALA A 146 -0.25 -8.65 -19.39
CA ALA A 146 -1.43 -9.13 -18.66
C ALA A 146 -2.71 -9.02 -19.52
N GLN A 147 -3.55 -10.04 -19.44
CA GLN A 147 -4.79 -10.15 -20.22
C GLN A 147 -6.00 -9.49 -19.51
N GLY A 148 -5.76 -8.83 -18.38
CA GLY A 148 -6.77 -8.18 -17.53
C GLY A 148 -6.34 -8.22 -16.07
N ILE A 149 -7.25 -7.81 -15.18
CA ILE A 149 -7.05 -7.83 -13.73
C ILE A 149 -7.96 -8.86 -13.07
N GLY A 150 -7.34 -9.78 -12.36
CA GLY A 150 -8.03 -10.83 -11.61
C GLY A 150 -8.40 -10.42 -10.19
N LEU A 151 -7.77 -9.38 -9.66
CA LEU A 151 -8.06 -8.87 -8.33
C LEU A 151 -7.67 -7.39 -8.23
N THR A 152 -8.69 -6.55 -8.08
CA THR A 152 -8.56 -5.17 -7.58
C THR A 152 -9.09 -5.14 -6.15
N ARG A 153 -8.23 -4.76 -5.22
CA ARG A 153 -8.52 -4.60 -3.80
C ARG A 153 -9.03 -3.19 -3.56
N THR A 154 -10.28 -3.07 -3.10
CA THR A 154 -10.90 -1.77 -2.85
C THR A 154 -10.43 -1.12 -1.55
N GLU A 155 -9.83 -1.89 -0.65
CA GLU A 155 -9.33 -1.45 0.66
C GLU A 155 -8.36 -0.27 0.58
N HIS A 156 -7.46 -0.28 -0.39
CA HIS A 156 -6.50 0.81 -0.58
C HIS A 156 -7.20 2.14 -0.91
N MET A 157 -8.33 2.09 -1.63
CA MET A 157 -9.15 3.29 -1.92
C MET A 157 -9.82 3.84 -0.64
N PHE A 158 -10.09 2.99 0.35
CA PHE A 158 -10.57 3.42 1.67
C PHE A 158 -9.44 4.03 2.50
N PHE A 159 -8.23 3.45 2.46
CA PHE A 159 -7.07 3.98 3.18
C PHE A 159 -6.64 5.36 2.67
N ASP A 160 -6.82 5.64 1.38
CA ASP A 160 -6.56 6.98 0.81
C ASP A 160 -7.58 8.04 1.31
N ASN A 161 -8.69 7.62 1.95
CA ASN A 161 -9.79 8.46 2.44
C ASN A 161 -10.17 8.20 3.91
N LEU A 162 -9.17 7.91 4.76
CA LEU A 162 -9.36 7.46 6.15
C LEU A 162 -10.34 8.31 6.97
N ASP A 163 -10.27 9.64 6.88
CA ASP A 163 -11.11 10.54 7.70
C ASP A 163 -12.62 10.29 7.47
N ILE A 164 -13.02 10.09 6.21
CA ILE A 164 -14.42 9.84 5.83
C ILE A 164 -14.85 8.43 6.26
N VAL A 165 -13.93 7.46 6.15
CA VAL A 165 -14.17 6.08 6.59
C VAL A 165 -14.33 6.02 8.10
N GLN A 166 -13.53 6.77 8.86
CA GLN A 166 -13.67 6.89 10.30
C GLN A 166 -15.00 7.56 10.66
N GLU A 167 -15.42 8.62 9.96
CA GLU A 167 -16.75 9.23 10.15
C GLU A 167 -17.88 8.19 9.97
N MET A 168 -17.79 7.35 8.92
CA MET A 168 -18.75 6.27 8.68
C MET A 168 -18.76 5.22 9.81
N ILE A 169 -17.58 4.83 10.30
CA ILE A 169 -17.44 3.82 11.36
C ILE A 169 -17.98 4.35 12.70
N LEU A 170 -17.71 5.61 13.02
CA LEU A 170 -18.12 6.26 14.27
C LEU A 170 -19.57 6.74 14.28
N ALA A 171 -20.23 6.80 13.12
CA ALA A 171 -21.62 7.24 12.98
C ALA A 171 -22.57 6.44 13.89
N ARG A 172 -23.38 7.16 14.69
CA ARG A 172 -24.32 6.58 15.66
C ARG A 172 -25.69 6.33 15.06
N THR A 173 -26.04 7.08 14.01
CA THR A 173 -27.32 6.94 13.30
C THR A 173 -27.10 6.47 11.87
N GLU A 174 -28.11 5.83 11.28
CA GLU A 174 -28.06 5.47 9.86
C GLU A 174 -27.98 6.71 8.97
N THR A 175 -28.58 7.82 9.37
CA THR A 175 -28.49 9.12 8.67
C THR A 175 -27.08 9.69 8.64
N GLU A 176 -26.36 9.67 9.77
CA GLU A 176 -24.94 10.08 9.81
C GLU A 176 -24.09 9.17 8.96
N ARG A 177 -24.33 7.86 9.05
CA ARG A 177 -23.58 6.86 8.25
C ARG A 177 -23.82 7.05 6.77
N GLN A 178 -25.06 7.31 6.35
CA GLN A 178 -25.41 7.62 4.96
C GLN A 178 -24.69 8.87 4.49
N ALA A 179 -24.63 9.93 5.30
CA ALA A 179 -23.91 11.14 4.93
C ALA A 179 -22.41 10.90 4.69
N ALA A 180 -21.76 10.07 5.52
CA ALA A 180 -20.36 9.69 5.30
C ALA A 180 -20.17 8.83 4.04
N VAL A 181 -21.08 7.89 3.80
CA VAL A 181 -21.10 7.04 2.60
C VAL A 181 -21.30 7.87 1.33
N ASP A 182 -22.18 8.87 1.35
CA ASP A 182 -22.44 9.77 0.23
C ASP A 182 -21.22 10.63 -0.14
N LYS A 183 -20.35 10.94 0.84
CA LYS A 183 -19.06 11.60 0.59
C LYS A 183 -18.05 10.65 -0.06
N LEU A 184 -18.07 9.37 0.33
CA LEU A 184 -17.11 8.37 -0.13
C LEU A 184 -17.43 7.84 -1.53
N GLU A 185 -18.71 7.71 -1.87
CA GLU A 185 -19.20 7.21 -3.16
C GLU A 185 -18.56 7.91 -4.39
N PRO A 186 -18.53 9.26 -4.50
CA PRO A 186 -17.93 9.92 -5.65
C PRO A 186 -16.41 9.73 -5.75
N LEU A 187 -15.71 9.55 -4.62
CA LEU A 187 -14.26 9.32 -4.59
C LEU A 187 -13.95 7.93 -5.14
N GLN A 188 -14.65 6.90 -4.65
CA GLN A 188 -14.53 5.55 -5.22
C GLN A 188 -14.94 5.49 -6.69
N GLN A 189 -16.00 6.22 -7.07
CA GLN A 189 -16.41 6.28 -8.46
C GLN A 189 -15.27 6.82 -9.34
N ALA A 190 -14.56 7.87 -8.90
CA ALA A 190 -13.42 8.42 -9.65
C ALA A 190 -12.27 7.43 -9.76
N ASP A 191 -11.96 6.67 -8.70
CA ASP A 191 -10.92 5.64 -8.74
C ASP A 191 -11.27 4.52 -9.72
N PHE A 192 -12.52 4.04 -9.70
CA PHE A 192 -13.00 3.03 -10.66
C PHE A 192 -13.04 3.56 -12.10
N GLU A 193 -13.39 4.83 -12.32
CA GLU A 193 -13.29 5.45 -13.64
C GLU A 193 -11.84 5.38 -14.15
N GLY A 194 -10.86 5.75 -13.33
CA GLY A 194 -9.44 5.64 -13.68
C GLY A 194 -9.01 4.21 -14.00
N LEU A 195 -9.52 3.22 -13.28
CA LEU A 195 -9.25 1.80 -13.54
C LEU A 195 -9.87 1.31 -14.85
N PHE A 196 -11.14 1.63 -15.11
CA PHE A 196 -11.79 1.24 -16.37
C PHE A 196 -11.15 1.93 -17.57
N GLU A 197 -10.72 3.18 -17.43
CA GLU A 197 -9.97 3.87 -18.48
C GLU A 197 -8.61 3.23 -18.76
N ALA A 198 -7.90 2.79 -17.71
CA ALA A 198 -6.64 2.05 -17.87
C ALA A 198 -6.84 0.66 -18.46
N ALA A 199 -8.06 0.11 -18.40
CA ALA A 199 -8.36 -1.24 -18.84
C ALA A 199 -8.51 -1.41 -20.33
N GLU A 200 -8.88 -0.36 -21.07
CA GLU A 200 -9.02 -0.40 -22.52
C GLU A 200 -9.80 -1.65 -23.01
N GLY A 201 -10.92 -1.97 -22.34
CA GLY A 201 -11.77 -3.13 -22.66
C GLY A 201 -11.34 -4.48 -22.09
N LYS A 202 -10.22 -4.56 -21.35
CA LYS A 202 -9.79 -5.80 -20.68
C LYS A 202 -10.63 -6.07 -19.42
N PRO A 203 -10.87 -7.35 -19.08
CA PRO A 203 -11.68 -7.71 -17.92
C PRO A 203 -11.02 -7.28 -16.61
N ILE A 204 -11.82 -6.69 -15.72
CA ILE A 204 -11.42 -6.31 -14.36
C ILE A 204 -12.29 -7.05 -13.35
N THR A 205 -11.67 -7.66 -12.35
CA THR A 205 -12.36 -8.30 -11.23
C THR A 205 -12.14 -7.48 -9.96
N ILE A 206 -13.19 -6.79 -9.51
CA ILE A 206 -13.16 -5.92 -8.34
C ILE A 206 -13.65 -6.71 -7.12
N ARG A 207 -12.83 -6.77 -6.07
CA ARG A 207 -13.22 -7.34 -4.79
C ARG A 207 -13.69 -6.23 -3.86
N LEU A 208 -14.90 -6.40 -3.33
CA LEU A 208 -15.46 -5.53 -2.30
C LEU A 208 -14.61 -5.55 -1.02
N ILE A 209 -14.93 -4.67 -0.09
CA ILE A 209 -14.18 -4.52 1.17
C ILE A 209 -14.03 -5.86 1.92
N ASP A 210 -12.80 -6.23 2.24
CA ASP A 210 -12.44 -7.45 2.98
C ASP A 210 -12.03 -7.24 4.45
N PRO A 211 -11.30 -6.19 4.87
CA PRO A 211 -10.76 -6.09 6.21
C PRO A 211 -11.86 -5.71 7.21
N PRO A 212 -11.69 -6.08 8.48
CA PRO A 212 -12.55 -5.63 9.56
C PRO A 212 -12.38 -4.11 9.78
N LEU A 213 -13.45 -3.45 10.25
CA LEU A 213 -13.49 -1.99 10.36
C LEU A 213 -12.43 -1.41 11.32
N HIS A 214 -12.02 -2.16 12.34
CA HIS A 214 -11.00 -1.70 13.29
C HIS A 214 -9.62 -1.51 12.66
N GLU A 215 -9.35 -2.08 11.47
CA GLU A 215 -8.09 -1.82 10.73
C GLU A 215 -8.03 -0.39 10.16
N PHE A 216 -9.16 0.32 10.04
CA PHE A 216 -9.20 1.72 9.59
C PHE A 216 -9.17 2.73 10.76
N LEU A 217 -9.17 2.24 12.00
CA LEU A 217 -9.12 3.06 13.20
C LEU A 217 -7.69 3.14 13.74
N SER A 218 -7.40 4.18 14.51
CA SER A 218 -6.11 4.34 15.20
C SER A 218 -5.87 3.19 16.18
N ASN A 219 -4.60 2.83 16.38
CA ASN A 219 -4.22 1.78 17.31
C ASN A 219 -4.61 2.18 18.76
N GLU A 220 -5.15 1.22 19.54
CA GLU A 220 -5.53 1.47 20.94
C GLU A 220 -4.39 2.05 21.78
N VAL A 221 -3.17 1.55 21.60
CA VAL A 221 -1.99 1.98 22.37
C VAL A 221 -1.56 3.40 21.99
N GLU A 222 -1.57 3.71 20.70
CA GLU A 222 -1.24 5.06 20.19
C GLU A 222 -2.26 6.07 20.68
N LEU A 223 -3.55 5.74 20.58
CA LEU A 223 -4.64 6.61 21.00
C LEU A 223 -4.61 6.86 22.52
N LEU A 224 -4.32 5.82 23.33
CA LEU A 224 -4.09 5.99 24.77
C LEU A 224 -2.91 6.92 25.04
N THR A 225 -1.80 6.73 24.32
CA THR A 225 -0.60 7.56 24.48
C THR A 225 -0.90 9.02 24.15
N GLU A 226 -1.56 9.29 23.03
CA GLU A 226 -1.97 10.63 22.61
C GLU A 226 -2.89 11.31 23.64
N ILE A 227 -3.86 10.55 24.17
CA ILE A 227 -4.76 11.02 25.24
C ILE A 227 -3.97 11.37 26.50
N TYR A 228 -3.04 10.51 26.95
CA TYR A 228 -2.25 10.76 28.16
C TYR A 228 -1.30 11.95 27.99
N GLU A 229 -0.59 12.06 26.87
CA GLU A 229 0.26 13.20 26.57
C GLU A 229 -0.53 14.51 26.50
N SER A 230 -1.68 14.48 25.83
CA SER A 230 -2.57 15.65 25.74
C SER A 230 -3.07 16.11 27.10
N ARG A 231 -3.37 15.18 28.00
CA ARG A 231 -3.73 15.48 29.39
C ARG A 231 -2.57 16.10 30.17
N LEU A 232 -1.34 15.59 29.99
CA LEU A 232 -0.14 16.18 30.60
C LEU A 232 0.11 17.61 30.10
N LYS A 233 -0.25 17.89 28.84
CA LYS A 233 -0.25 19.24 28.24
C LYS A 233 -1.42 20.13 28.69
N GLY A 234 -2.25 19.67 29.63
CA GLY A 234 -3.33 20.44 30.24
C GLY A 234 -4.66 20.41 29.48
N LYS A 235 -4.82 19.57 28.45
CA LYS A 235 -6.12 19.39 27.79
C LYS A 235 -7.10 18.67 28.73
N THR A 236 -8.33 19.17 28.80
CA THR A 236 -9.39 18.55 29.61
C THR A 236 -10.04 17.38 28.87
N LYS A 237 -10.88 16.61 29.58
CA LYS A 237 -11.68 15.55 28.95
C LYS A 237 -12.57 16.08 27.82
N ASP A 238 -13.11 17.29 27.96
CA ASP A 238 -13.98 17.88 26.93
C ASP A 238 -13.21 18.18 25.65
N ASN A 239 -11.93 18.59 25.76
CA ASN A 239 -11.06 18.78 24.60
C ASN A 239 -10.66 17.47 23.92
N LEU A 240 -10.81 16.32 24.60
CA LEU A 240 -10.39 15.01 24.12
C LEU A 240 -11.57 14.08 23.86
N LYS A 241 -12.79 14.63 23.74
CA LYS A 241 -14.01 13.86 23.61
C LYS A 241 -13.96 12.91 22.41
N GLU A 242 -13.50 13.40 21.26
CA GLU A 242 -13.36 12.62 20.03
C GLU A 242 -12.36 11.47 20.19
N GLN A 243 -11.18 11.71 20.80
CA GLN A 243 -10.21 10.63 21.07
C GLN A 243 -10.78 9.58 22.01
N TYR A 244 -11.57 9.99 23.02
CA TYR A 244 -12.22 9.05 23.92
C TYR A 244 -13.31 8.23 23.23
N GLU A 245 -14.11 8.85 22.37
CA GLU A 245 -15.14 8.18 21.58
C GLU A 245 -14.50 7.19 20.58
N MET A 246 -13.42 7.59 19.91
CA MET A 246 -12.63 6.72 19.06
C MET A 246 -12.09 5.51 19.85
N LEU A 247 -11.54 5.72 21.04
CA LEU A 247 -10.99 4.65 21.88
C LEU A 247 -12.05 3.64 22.30
N GLU A 248 -13.24 4.13 22.63
CA GLU A 248 -14.38 3.27 22.95
C GLU A 248 -14.78 2.40 21.75
N GLN A 249 -14.85 2.98 20.54
CA GLN A 249 -15.18 2.23 19.33
C GLN A 249 -14.11 1.21 18.95
N VAL A 250 -12.82 1.58 19.04
CA VAL A 250 -11.70 0.65 18.82
C VAL A 250 -11.84 -0.56 19.75
N ARG A 251 -12.18 -0.35 21.02
CA ARG A 251 -12.36 -1.44 22.00
C ARG A 251 -13.59 -2.29 21.72
N LEU A 252 -14.70 -1.68 21.31
CA LEU A 252 -15.93 -2.39 20.95
C LEU A 252 -15.74 -3.28 19.71
N MET A 253 -14.99 -2.79 18.73
CA MET A 253 -14.71 -3.51 17.48
C MET A 253 -13.48 -4.41 17.56
N LYS A 254 -12.82 -4.47 18.72
CA LYS A 254 -11.63 -5.29 18.92
C LYS A 254 -12.01 -6.76 18.92
N GLU A 255 -11.38 -7.51 18.02
CA GLU A 255 -11.58 -8.94 17.92
C GLU A 255 -10.36 -9.69 18.44
N GLN A 256 -10.58 -10.85 19.05
CA GLN A 256 -9.47 -11.72 19.47
C GLN A 256 -8.68 -12.25 18.25
N ASN A 257 -9.39 -12.56 17.16
CA ASN A 257 -8.80 -13.08 15.92
C ASN A 257 -9.40 -12.36 14.70
N PRO A 258 -8.87 -11.19 14.31
CA PRO A 258 -9.37 -10.39 13.18
C PRO A 258 -9.46 -11.15 11.85
N MET A 259 -8.56 -12.11 11.62
CA MET A 259 -8.57 -12.96 10.42
C MET A 259 -9.87 -13.77 10.28
N LEU A 260 -10.51 -14.13 11.39
CA LEU A 260 -11.72 -14.96 11.44
C LEU A 260 -12.96 -14.19 11.90
N GLY A 261 -12.87 -12.87 12.03
CA GLY A 261 -13.91 -12.02 12.60
C GLY A 261 -14.93 -11.46 11.62
N LEU A 262 -15.46 -10.27 11.92
CA LEU A 262 -16.44 -9.53 11.16
C LEU A 262 -15.79 -8.76 10.01
N ARG A 263 -15.61 -9.47 8.90
CA ARG A 263 -14.88 -8.99 7.73
C ARG A 263 -15.51 -9.51 6.43
N GLY A 264 -15.09 -9.00 5.28
CA GLY A 264 -15.53 -9.46 3.96
C GLY A 264 -17.05 -9.51 3.80
N CYS A 265 -17.56 -10.62 3.27
CA CYS A 265 -19.01 -10.78 3.04
C CYS A 265 -19.85 -10.66 4.31
N ARG A 266 -19.29 -10.99 5.49
CA ARG A 266 -20.00 -10.87 6.78
C ARG A 266 -20.27 -9.39 7.09
N LEU A 267 -19.24 -8.56 6.87
CA LEU A 267 -19.36 -7.11 7.02
C LEU A 267 -20.40 -6.55 6.04
N GLY A 268 -20.36 -6.97 4.77
CA GLY A 268 -21.33 -6.57 3.75
C GLY A 268 -22.77 -6.97 4.08
N ILE A 269 -22.99 -8.09 4.77
CA ILE A 269 -24.32 -8.51 5.23
C ILE A 269 -24.77 -7.70 6.45
N THR A 270 -23.88 -7.48 7.42
CA THR A 270 -24.22 -6.72 8.64
C THR A 270 -24.37 -5.22 8.39
N MET A 271 -23.70 -4.70 7.37
CA MET A 271 -23.71 -3.29 6.99
C MET A 271 -23.88 -3.16 5.47
N PRO A 272 -25.10 -3.42 4.94
CA PRO A 272 -25.37 -3.44 3.49
C PRO A 272 -25.03 -2.16 2.76
N ILE A 273 -25.16 -1.02 3.44
CA ILE A 273 -24.90 0.32 2.90
C ILE A 273 -23.50 0.44 2.27
N VAL A 274 -22.48 -0.26 2.81
CA VAL A 274 -21.13 -0.24 2.22
C VAL A 274 -21.09 -1.02 0.92
N THR A 275 -21.69 -2.22 0.87
CA THR A 275 -21.76 -3.01 -0.36
C THR A 275 -22.59 -2.31 -1.44
N GLU A 276 -23.68 -1.64 -1.05
CA GLU A 276 -24.50 -0.83 -1.95
C GLU A 276 -23.72 0.35 -2.54
N MET A 277 -22.99 1.09 -1.71
CA MET A 277 -22.15 2.20 -2.17
C MET A 277 -21.07 1.73 -3.13
N GLN A 278 -20.32 0.68 -2.80
CA GLN A 278 -19.29 0.14 -3.68
C GLN A 278 -19.90 -0.32 -5.02
N SER A 279 -21.05 -1.00 -4.98
CA SER A 279 -21.76 -1.44 -6.18
C SER A 279 -22.20 -0.24 -7.04
N LYS A 280 -22.79 0.79 -6.42
CA LYS A 280 -23.18 2.02 -7.11
C LYS A 280 -21.98 2.71 -7.76
N ALA A 281 -20.87 2.87 -7.02
CA ALA A 281 -19.65 3.47 -7.52
C ALA A 281 -19.10 2.72 -8.74
N ILE A 282 -19.01 1.39 -8.66
CA ILE A 282 -18.55 0.53 -9.76
C ILE A 282 -19.43 0.70 -11.01
N PHE A 283 -20.74 0.52 -10.88
CA PHE A 283 -21.63 0.57 -12.05
C PHE A 283 -21.77 1.98 -12.63
N ARG A 284 -21.71 3.03 -11.80
CA ARG A 284 -21.72 4.42 -12.28
C ARG A 284 -20.44 4.77 -13.02
N ALA A 285 -19.28 4.36 -12.49
CA ALA A 285 -18.00 4.52 -13.16
C ALA A 285 -18.01 3.81 -14.53
N ALA A 286 -18.44 2.56 -14.56
CA ALA A 286 -18.56 1.77 -15.79
C ALA A 286 -19.49 2.44 -16.81
N ALA A 287 -20.68 2.90 -16.39
CA ALA A 287 -21.63 3.57 -17.26
C ALA A 287 -21.09 4.91 -17.81
N LYS A 288 -20.36 5.68 -16.99
CA LYS A 288 -19.77 6.95 -17.39
C LYS A 288 -18.65 6.75 -18.42
N VAL A 289 -17.73 5.82 -18.18
CA VAL A 289 -16.64 5.50 -19.10
C VAL A 289 -17.18 4.98 -20.43
N LYS A 290 -18.21 4.11 -20.39
CA LYS A 290 -18.91 3.65 -21.59
C LYS A 290 -19.59 4.78 -22.37
N LYS A 291 -20.18 5.76 -21.67
CA LYS A 291 -20.79 6.95 -22.30
C LYS A 291 -19.75 7.85 -22.99
N LEU A 292 -18.49 7.83 -22.53
CA LEU A 292 -17.37 8.49 -23.18
C LEU A 292 -16.84 7.72 -24.41
N GLY A 293 -17.46 6.60 -24.77
CA GLY A 293 -17.09 5.80 -25.95
C GLY A 293 -15.91 4.86 -25.73
N LYS A 294 -15.45 4.70 -24.48
CA LYS A 294 -14.40 3.75 -24.10
C LYS A 294 -15.00 2.37 -23.81
N GLU A 295 -14.24 1.31 -24.08
CA GLU A 295 -14.64 -0.06 -23.73
C GLU A 295 -14.48 -0.31 -22.23
N VAL A 296 -15.47 -0.98 -21.63
CA VAL A 296 -15.61 -1.26 -20.20
C VAL A 296 -16.07 -2.70 -20.02
#